data_AF-A0AAU4HCQ6-F1
#
_entry.id   AF-A0AAU4HCQ6-F1
#
_cell.length_a   1.000
_cell.length_b   1.000
_cell.length_c   1.000
_cell.angle_alpha   90.00
_cell.angle_beta   90.00
_cell.angle_gamma   90.00
#
_symmetry.space_group_name_H-M   'P 1'
#
loop_
_entity.id
_entity.type
_entity.pdbx_description
1 polymer ?
#
loop_
_entity_poly.entity_id
_entity_poly.type
_entity_poly.pdbx_seq_one_letter_code
_entity_poly.pdbx_strand_id
1 'polypeptide(L)'
;MVIDAVVASVKENIATDLAAKGTDPHLAVRVLNSRDDPDPFGQPNVSRVVVGGTIAGSGIPTIGIASSIDPGNYGHEDTALVLLDLLSAAAPNPNSLNTYLGPQSDKIGFIGRGLGNSITHEIGHFSGNWHTDQYDDTANLMDQGGDFARMLGIGADGIGGTADDVDVDFTTDSYTPQEPFSGFEGTLNTTAWAYSRGLG
;
A
#
# COMPACT_ATOMS: atom_id res chain seq x y z
N MET A 1 10.01 15.91 5.61
CA MET A 1 8.78 15.92 6.44
C MET A 1 8.04 14.59 6.26
N VAL A 2 7.03 14.26 7.07
CA VAL A 2 6.28 13.00 6.93
C VAL A 2 5.66 12.85 5.54
N ILE A 3 5.06 13.90 4.98
CA ILE A 3 4.49 13.87 3.61
C ILE A 3 5.54 13.45 2.58
N ASP A 4 6.77 13.96 2.68
CA ASP A 4 7.84 13.60 1.74
C ASP A 4 8.20 12.11 1.85
N ALA A 5 8.26 11.59 3.07
CA ALA A 5 8.57 10.18 3.32
C ALA A 5 7.45 9.25 2.82
N VAL A 6 6.18 9.64 3.00
CA VAL A 6 5.03 8.92 2.45
C VAL A 6 5.07 8.89 0.93
N VAL A 7 5.24 10.06 0.29
CA VAL A 7 5.30 10.15 -1.18
C VAL A 7 6.50 9.40 -1.73
N ALA A 8 7.63 9.41 -1.03
CA ALA A 8 8.82 8.64 -1.40
C ALA A 8 8.55 7.13 -1.36
N SER A 9 7.95 6.62 -0.29
CA SER A 9 7.58 5.20 -0.17
C SER A 9 6.57 4.77 -1.23
N VAL A 10 5.51 5.57 -1.48
CA VAL A 10 4.56 5.23 -2.56
C VAL A 10 5.26 5.20 -3.92
N LYS A 11 6.12 6.19 -4.22
CA LYS A 11 6.88 6.23 -5.50
C LYS A 11 7.87 5.09 -5.64
N GLU A 12 8.45 4.65 -4.55
CA GLU A 12 9.36 3.53 -4.58
C GLU A 12 8.58 2.25 -4.91
N ASN A 13 7.60 1.86 -4.09
CA ASN A 13 6.74 0.71 -4.35
C ASN A 13 6.11 0.69 -5.77
N ILE A 14 5.43 1.77 -6.21
CA ILE A 14 4.63 1.70 -7.45
C ILE A 14 5.39 2.07 -8.73
N ALA A 15 6.54 2.74 -8.63
CA ALA A 15 7.30 3.15 -9.82
C ALA A 15 8.71 2.55 -9.85
N THR A 16 9.42 2.50 -8.72
CA THR A 16 10.78 1.98 -8.69
C THR A 16 10.77 0.46 -8.67
N ASP A 17 10.01 -0.15 -7.76
CA ASP A 17 9.99 -1.61 -7.60
C ASP A 17 9.25 -2.31 -8.72
N LEU A 18 8.10 -1.78 -9.15
CA LEU A 18 7.41 -2.32 -10.32
C LEU A 18 8.30 -2.28 -11.57
N ALA A 19 9.08 -1.22 -11.79
CA ALA A 19 9.98 -1.13 -12.94
C ALA A 19 11.19 -2.07 -12.84
N ALA A 20 11.71 -2.27 -11.63
CA ALA A 20 12.90 -3.07 -11.39
C ALA A 20 12.61 -4.58 -11.31
N LYS A 21 11.47 -4.95 -10.74
CA LYS A 21 11.11 -6.33 -10.37
C LYS A 21 9.99 -6.88 -11.27
N GLY A 22 9.11 -6.03 -11.79
CA GLY A 22 7.99 -6.42 -12.65
C GLY A 22 8.42 -6.81 -14.06
N THR A 23 7.48 -7.41 -14.81
CA THR A 23 7.73 -7.91 -16.17
C THR A 23 7.24 -7.00 -17.30
N ASP A 24 6.56 -5.90 -16.98
CA ASP A 24 6.06 -4.97 -18.00
C ASP A 24 7.16 -3.99 -18.47
N PRO A 25 7.64 -4.09 -19.73
CA PRO A 25 8.63 -3.16 -20.28
C PRO A 25 8.07 -1.76 -20.59
N HIS A 26 6.76 -1.56 -20.40
CA HIS A 26 6.04 -0.34 -20.75
C HIS A 26 5.37 0.33 -19.54
N LEU A 27 5.80 -0.02 -18.32
CA LEU A 27 5.34 0.62 -17.10
C LEU A 27 5.47 2.15 -17.22
N ALA A 28 4.37 2.85 -16.98
CA ALA A 28 4.31 4.30 -17.02
C ALA A 28 3.30 4.84 -16.00
N VAL A 29 3.78 5.11 -14.79
CA VAL A 29 2.98 5.68 -13.72
C VAL A 29 3.61 6.95 -13.17
N ARG A 30 2.77 7.89 -12.71
CA ARG A 30 3.22 9.12 -12.06
C ARG A 30 2.44 9.34 -10.78
N VAL A 31 3.16 9.44 -9.67
CA VAL A 31 2.60 9.78 -8.35
C VAL A 31 2.62 11.30 -8.16
N LEU A 32 1.45 11.86 -7.89
CA LEU A 32 1.23 13.26 -7.55
C LEU A 32 0.71 13.36 -6.11
N ASN A 33 0.86 14.53 -5.49
CA ASN A 33 0.32 14.75 -4.15
C ASN A 33 -0.29 16.15 -3.99
N SER A 34 -1.33 16.27 -3.16
CA SER A 34 -2.12 17.50 -3.03
C SER A 34 -1.38 18.67 -2.38
N ARG A 35 -0.20 18.46 -1.77
CA ARG A 35 0.62 19.55 -1.24
C ARG A 35 1.33 20.30 -2.38
N ASP A 36 1.84 19.58 -3.36
CA ASP A 36 2.75 20.11 -4.38
C ASP A 36 2.12 20.21 -5.77
N ASP A 37 1.05 19.45 -6.02
CA ASP A 37 0.41 19.32 -7.33
C ASP A 37 -1.09 19.71 -7.24
N PRO A 38 -1.66 20.33 -8.30
CA PRO A 38 -3.12 20.48 -8.41
C PRO A 38 -3.79 19.11 -8.54
N ASP A 39 -4.97 18.92 -7.94
CA ASP A 39 -5.75 17.68 -8.04
C ASP A 39 -6.26 17.47 -9.48
N PRO A 40 -5.77 16.46 -10.23
CA PRO A 40 -6.22 16.18 -11.58
C PRO A 40 -7.39 15.19 -11.61
N PHE A 41 -7.94 14.79 -10.46
CA PHE A 41 -9.01 13.80 -10.40
C PHE A 41 -10.23 14.19 -11.25
N GLY A 42 -10.81 13.19 -11.92
CA GLY A 42 -11.85 13.36 -12.93
C GLY A 42 -11.33 13.55 -14.37
N GLN A 43 -10.00 13.58 -14.56
CA GLN A 43 -9.37 13.43 -15.87
C GLN A 43 -9.16 11.94 -16.20
N PRO A 44 -9.08 11.56 -17.49
CA PRO A 44 -8.80 10.19 -17.88
C PRO A 44 -7.46 9.68 -17.35
N ASN A 45 -7.42 8.40 -16.95
CA ASN A 45 -6.24 7.73 -16.38
C ASN A 45 -5.71 8.38 -15.08
N VAL A 46 -6.60 8.83 -14.22
CA VAL A 46 -6.26 9.36 -12.90
C VAL A 46 -7.07 8.65 -11.81
N SER A 47 -6.44 7.69 -11.13
CA SER A 47 -6.93 7.16 -9.86
C SER A 47 -6.53 8.06 -8.69
N ARG A 48 -7.25 7.99 -7.57
CA ARG A 48 -6.96 8.81 -6.38
C ARG A 48 -7.05 8.02 -5.09
N VAL A 49 -6.07 8.18 -4.22
CA VAL A 49 -6.16 7.76 -2.81
C VAL A 49 -6.41 8.99 -1.94
N VAL A 50 -7.50 9.00 -1.19
CA VAL A 50 -7.78 10.02 -0.18
C VAL A 50 -7.24 9.55 1.16
N VAL A 51 -6.27 10.27 1.70
CA VAL A 51 -5.61 9.94 2.97
C VAL A 51 -6.06 10.93 4.05
N GLY A 52 -6.73 10.44 5.09
CA GLY A 52 -7.25 11.28 6.16
C GLY A 52 -8.59 10.80 6.72
N GLY A 53 -9.15 11.60 7.63
CA GLY A 53 -10.43 11.27 8.26
C GLY A 53 -10.35 10.13 9.27
N THR A 54 -11.51 9.60 9.61
CA THR A 54 -11.69 8.55 10.63
C THR A 54 -12.78 7.59 10.17
N ILE A 55 -12.79 6.37 10.73
CA ILE A 55 -13.85 5.38 10.54
C ILE A 55 -15.21 5.98 10.90
N ALA A 56 -15.29 6.71 12.01
CA ALA A 56 -16.53 7.36 12.44
C ALA A 56 -16.99 8.45 11.46
N GLY A 57 -16.06 9.16 10.81
CA GLY A 57 -16.36 10.22 9.85
C GLY A 57 -16.78 9.69 8.48
N SER A 58 -16.18 8.59 8.02
CA SER A 58 -16.53 7.96 6.74
C SER A 58 -17.73 7.02 6.83
N GLY A 59 -17.97 6.43 8.00
CA GLY A 59 -18.95 5.35 8.19
C GLY A 59 -18.46 3.98 7.70
N ILE A 60 -17.18 3.85 7.31
CA ILE A 60 -16.60 2.62 6.76
C ILE A 60 -15.65 2.00 7.80
N PRO A 61 -15.91 0.78 8.30
CA PRO A 61 -15.19 0.17 9.42
C PRO A 61 -13.88 -0.50 8.98
N THR A 62 -12.96 0.25 8.38
CA THR A 62 -11.67 -0.25 7.87
C THR A 62 -10.56 0.79 7.99
N ILE A 63 -9.29 0.38 7.88
CA ILE A 63 -8.15 1.30 7.72
C ILE A 63 -8.10 1.83 6.29
N GLY A 64 -8.30 0.96 5.31
CA GLY A 64 -8.35 1.35 3.91
C GLY A 64 -9.36 0.54 3.11
N ILE A 65 -9.78 1.11 1.98
CA ILE A 65 -10.67 0.46 1.02
C ILE A 65 -10.54 1.10 -0.36
N ALA A 66 -10.49 0.27 -1.40
CA ALA A 66 -10.64 0.68 -2.79
C ALA A 66 -12.09 0.55 -3.29
N SER A 67 -12.49 1.39 -4.24
CA SER A 67 -13.84 1.37 -4.84
C SER A 67 -14.12 0.15 -5.70
N SER A 68 -13.07 -0.50 -6.21
CA SER A 68 -13.15 -1.63 -7.11
C SER A 68 -11.94 -2.55 -6.94
N ILE A 69 -12.12 -3.82 -7.29
CA ILE A 69 -11.05 -4.78 -7.62
C ILE A 69 -11.51 -5.43 -8.93
N ASP A 70 -10.87 -5.09 -10.05
CA ASP A 70 -11.23 -5.60 -11.38
C ASP A 70 -9.99 -6.13 -12.12
N PRO A 71 -9.53 -7.35 -11.77
CA PRO A 71 -8.32 -7.93 -12.35
C PRO A 71 -8.45 -8.07 -13.87
N GLY A 72 -7.55 -7.41 -14.60
CA GLY A 72 -7.49 -7.47 -16.06
C GLY A 72 -8.28 -6.40 -16.82
N ASN A 73 -9.16 -5.65 -16.13
CA ASN A 73 -9.81 -4.46 -16.70
C ASN A 73 -9.16 -3.15 -16.22
N TYR A 74 -8.58 -3.16 -15.01
CA TYR A 74 -7.76 -2.09 -14.42
C TYR A 74 -8.43 -0.71 -14.51
N GLY A 75 -9.33 -0.40 -13.59
CA GLY A 75 -9.97 0.91 -13.56
C GLY A 75 -8.95 2.02 -13.25
N HIS A 76 -8.59 2.82 -14.26
CA HIS A 76 -7.63 3.92 -14.09
C HIS A 76 -8.25 5.21 -13.56
N GLU A 77 -9.50 5.16 -13.08
CA GLU A 77 -10.27 6.32 -12.58
C GLU A 77 -10.89 6.03 -11.20
N ASP A 78 -10.40 4.98 -10.53
CA ASP A 78 -10.90 4.51 -9.25
C ASP A 78 -10.41 5.35 -8.07
N THR A 79 -11.12 5.24 -6.94
CA THR A 79 -10.78 5.93 -5.70
C THR A 79 -10.59 4.94 -4.57
N ALA A 80 -9.58 5.18 -3.75
CA ALA A 80 -9.42 4.52 -2.47
C ALA A 80 -9.40 5.51 -1.31
N LEU A 81 -9.67 5.01 -0.11
CA LEU A 81 -9.55 5.73 1.15
C LEU A 81 -8.51 5.05 2.03
N VAL A 82 -7.73 5.86 2.76
CA VAL A 82 -6.90 5.41 3.88
C VAL A 82 -7.18 6.33 5.07
N LEU A 83 -7.79 5.77 6.11
CA LEU A 83 -8.25 6.46 7.32
C LEU A 83 -7.16 6.43 8.39
N LEU A 84 -6.96 7.55 9.07
CA LEU A 84 -5.79 7.75 9.95
C LEU A 84 -6.06 7.44 11.42
N ASP A 85 -7.30 7.25 11.85
CA ASP A 85 -7.65 7.12 13.27
C ASP A 85 -7.01 5.90 13.93
N LEU A 86 -7.07 4.73 13.30
CA LEU A 86 -6.38 3.54 13.84
C LEU A 86 -4.86 3.64 13.66
N LEU A 87 -4.39 4.08 12.49
CA LEU A 87 -2.97 4.24 12.20
C LEU A 87 -2.27 5.19 13.19
N SER A 88 -2.98 6.22 13.65
CA SER A 88 -2.49 7.22 14.60
C SER A 88 -2.97 7.04 16.04
N ALA A 89 -3.65 5.93 16.35
CA ALA A 89 -4.13 5.65 17.70
C ALA A 89 -2.98 5.61 18.74
N ALA A 90 -3.32 5.69 20.02
CA ALA A 90 -2.31 5.51 21.06
C ALA A 90 -1.83 4.05 21.10
N ALA A 91 -0.55 3.83 21.41
CA ALA A 91 -0.04 2.51 21.77
C ALA A 91 -0.79 1.97 23.01
N PRO A 92 -1.02 0.65 23.12
CA PRO A 92 -0.48 -0.42 22.28
C PRO A 92 -1.48 -0.94 21.23
N ASN A 93 -2.26 -0.08 20.57
CA ASN A 93 -3.18 -0.52 19.51
C ASN A 93 -2.40 -1.25 18.39
N PRO A 94 -2.69 -2.53 18.06
CA PRO A 94 -1.91 -3.29 17.09
C PRO A 94 -1.96 -2.71 15.68
N ASN A 95 -2.98 -1.92 15.34
CA ASN A 95 -3.11 -1.25 14.04
C ASN A 95 -2.47 0.14 14.02
N SER A 96 -1.82 0.56 15.11
CA SER A 96 -1.18 1.88 15.18
C SER A 96 0.31 1.82 14.92
N LEU A 97 0.78 2.74 14.09
CA LEU A 97 2.20 3.02 13.91
C LEU A 97 2.87 3.43 15.23
N ASN A 98 2.13 4.05 16.17
CA ASN A 98 2.69 4.43 17.47
C ASN A 98 3.07 3.24 18.35
N THR A 99 2.50 2.06 18.10
CA THR A 99 2.80 0.83 18.86
C THR A 99 4.23 0.33 18.63
N TYR A 100 4.78 0.62 17.45
CA TYR A 100 6.10 0.14 17.03
C TYR A 100 7.21 1.19 17.17
N LEU A 101 6.89 2.40 17.68
CA LEU A 101 7.90 3.43 17.88
C LEU A 101 8.68 3.21 19.17
N GLY A 102 10.00 3.23 19.06
CA GLY A 102 10.95 3.19 20.17
C GLY A 102 11.88 4.41 20.19
N PRO A 103 12.75 4.54 21.21
CA PRO A 103 13.72 5.64 21.30
C PRO A 103 14.73 5.69 20.15
N GLN A 104 14.94 4.58 19.45
CA GLN A 104 15.92 4.45 18.36
C GLN A 104 15.29 4.60 16.97
N SER A 105 13.97 4.68 16.87
CA SER A 105 13.25 4.77 15.60
C SER A 105 13.63 6.02 14.82
N ASP A 106 13.93 5.87 13.52
CA ASP A 106 13.66 6.94 12.56
C ASP A 106 12.14 7.10 12.42
N LYS A 107 11.56 7.92 13.30
CA LYS A 107 10.12 8.12 13.36
C LYS A 107 9.53 8.64 12.04
N ILE A 108 10.25 9.50 11.32
CA ILE A 108 9.73 10.08 10.07
C ILE A 108 9.81 9.03 8.96
N GLY A 109 10.93 8.34 8.83
CA GLY A 109 11.10 7.26 7.87
C GLY A 109 10.07 6.14 8.08
N PHE A 110 9.91 5.68 9.32
CA PHE A 110 8.98 4.62 9.66
C PHE A 110 7.51 4.99 9.42
N ILE A 111 7.05 6.15 9.90
CA ILE A 111 5.67 6.59 9.65
C ILE A 111 5.44 6.79 8.15
N GLY A 112 6.43 7.32 7.44
CA GLY A 112 6.42 7.48 6.00
C GLY A 112 6.22 6.16 5.26
N ARG A 113 7.04 5.16 5.57
CA ARG A 113 6.95 3.80 5.00
C ARG A 113 5.63 3.15 5.37
N GLY A 114 5.25 3.13 6.64
CA GLY A 114 4.03 2.45 7.09
C GLY A 114 2.77 2.99 6.44
N LEU A 115 2.62 4.32 6.37
CA LEU A 115 1.50 4.94 5.66
C LEU A 115 1.62 4.78 4.14
N GLY A 116 2.84 4.82 3.59
CA GLY A 116 3.10 4.55 2.16
C GLY A 116 2.70 3.14 1.74
N ASN A 117 2.98 2.13 2.56
CA ASN A 117 2.58 0.74 2.37
C ASN A 117 1.06 0.61 2.42
N SER A 118 0.38 1.22 3.42
CA SER A 118 -1.10 1.20 3.46
C SER A 118 -1.73 1.86 2.24
N ILE A 119 -1.19 2.98 1.77
CA ILE A 119 -1.66 3.62 0.53
C ILE A 119 -1.43 2.70 -0.67
N THR A 120 -0.27 2.06 -0.72
CA THR A 120 0.10 1.18 -1.84
C THR A 120 -0.73 -0.10 -1.87
N HIS A 121 -1.09 -0.66 -0.71
CA HIS A 121 -2.03 -1.77 -0.59
C HIS A 121 -3.36 -1.45 -1.31
N GLU A 122 -3.93 -0.27 -1.01
CA GLU A 122 -5.16 0.16 -1.67
C GLU A 122 -4.98 0.45 -3.16
N ILE A 123 -3.80 0.93 -3.56
CA ILE A 123 -3.42 1.05 -4.98
C ILE A 123 -3.43 -0.32 -5.66
N GLY A 124 -2.91 -1.34 -4.99
CA GLY A 124 -2.92 -2.71 -5.45
C GLY A 124 -4.34 -3.21 -5.74
N HIS A 125 -5.30 -2.92 -4.86
CA HIS A 125 -6.70 -3.30 -5.07
C HIS A 125 -7.31 -2.75 -6.36
N PHE A 126 -7.24 -1.44 -6.61
CA PHE A 126 -7.76 -0.91 -7.88
C PHE A 126 -6.87 -1.23 -9.09
N SER A 127 -5.63 -1.65 -8.84
CA SER A 127 -4.77 -2.29 -9.86
C SER A 127 -5.10 -3.77 -10.08
N GLY A 128 -6.15 -4.29 -9.44
CA GLY A 128 -6.68 -5.65 -9.67
C GLY A 128 -6.11 -6.73 -8.76
N ASN A 129 -5.40 -6.39 -7.68
CA ASN A 129 -4.96 -7.38 -6.69
C ASN A 129 -6.06 -7.69 -5.67
N TRP A 130 -6.14 -8.95 -5.32
CA TRP A 130 -6.79 -9.44 -4.11
C TRP A 130 -5.79 -9.51 -2.96
N HIS A 131 -6.26 -9.97 -1.82
CA HIS A 131 -5.41 -10.18 -0.66
C HIS A 131 -4.60 -11.47 -0.75
N THR A 132 -3.40 -11.41 -0.17
CA THR A 132 -2.52 -12.55 0.08
C THR A 132 -2.51 -12.95 1.56
N ASP A 133 -1.91 -14.11 1.88
CA ASP A 133 -1.90 -14.70 3.22
C ASP A 133 -0.89 -14.01 4.15
N GLN A 134 -1.40 -13.28 5.14
CA GLN A 134 -0.57 -12.52 6.07
C GLN A 134 0.21 -13.38 7.08
N TYR A 135 -0.04 -14.69 7.14
CA TYR A 135 0.54 -15.59 8.14
C TYR A 135 1.56 -16.58 7.59
N ASP A 136 1.91 -16.49 6.30
CA ASP A 136 2.94 -17.32 5.71
C ASP A 136 4.36 -16.71 5.82
N ASP A 137 5.35 -17.25 5.11
CA ASP A 137 6.74 -16.78 5.16
C ASP A 137 7.06 -15.69 4.11
N THR A 138 6.11 -15.32 3.25
CA THR A 138 6.22 -14.25 2.25
C THR A 138 5.62 -12.95 2.79
N ALA A 139 6.39 -11.85 2.83
CA ALA A 139 5.81 -10.55 3.15
C ALA A 139 5.35 -9.90 1.85
N ASN A 140 4.09 -9.47 1.78
CA ASN A 140 3.53 -8.86 0.59
C ASN A 140 2.79 -7.57 0.94
N LEU A 141 2.89 -6.56 0.07
CA LEU A 141 2.07 -5.36 0.20
C LEU A 141 0.57 -5.64 0.13
N MET A 142 0.14 -6.78 -0.42
CA MET A 142 -1.26 -7.21 -0.46
C MET A 142 -1.67 -8.16 0.66
N ASP A 143 -0.82 -8.40 1.66
CA ASP A 143 -1.21 -9.22 2.81
C ASP A 143 -2.45 -8.62 3.47
N GLN A 144 -3.46 -9.44 3.73
CA GLN A 144 -4.66 -8.94 4.41
C GLN A 144 -4.34 -8.41 5.81
N GLY A 145 -5.25 -7.56 6.32
CA GLY A 145 -5.22 -7.16 7.71
C GLY A 145 -5.22 -8.36 8.69
N GLY A 146 -4.54 -8.20 9.82
CA GLY A 146 -4.43 -9.21 10.87
C GLY A 146 -3.03 -9.35 11.45
N ASP A 147 -2.00 -9.13 10.62
CA ASP A 147 -0.60 -9.01 11.03
C ASP A 147 0.00 -7.70 10.52
N PHE A 148 -0.30 -6.62 11.24
CA PHE A 148 0.14 -5.29 10.83
C PHE A 148 1.66 -5.12 10.94
N ALA A 149 2.33 -5.82 11.87
CA ALA A 149 3.78 -5.73 12.02
C ALA A 149 4.50 -6.23 10.76
N ARG A 150 4.00 -7.34 10.18
CA ARG A 150 4.51 -7.90 8.93
C ARG A 150 4.31 -6.95 7.75
N MET A 151 3.11 -6.40 7.58
CA MET A 151 2.79 -5.44 6.51
C MET A 151 3.66 -4.17 6.59
N LEU A 152 4.06 -3.79 7.79
CA LEU A 152 4.97 -2.66 8.04
C LEU A 152 6.45 -3.03 7.86
N GLY A 153 6.78 -4.32 7.73
CA GLY A 153 8.16 -4.81 7.65
C GLY A 153 8.93 -4.66 8.95
N ILE A 154 8.27 -4.81 10.11
CA ILE A 154 8.92 -4.69 11.42
C ILE A 154 9.95 -5.81 11.60
N GLY A 155 11.16 -5.43 12.01
CA GLY A 155 12.25 -6.34 12.31
C GLY A 155 12.05 -7.20 13.56
N ALA A 156 13.06 -8.01 13.87
CA ALA A 156 13.04 -8.94 15.00
C ALA A 156 13.07 -8.23 16.36
N ASP A 157 13.53 -6.97 16.41
CA ASP A 157 13.52 -6.16 17.63
C ASP A 157 12.11 -5.62 17.99
N GLY A 158 11.15 -5.73 17.07
CA GLY A 158 9.77 -5.26 17.26
C GLY A 158 9.60 -3.74 17.21
N ILE A 159 10.63 -3.01 16.77
CA ILE A 159 10.68 -1.55 16.74
C ILE A 159 10.81 -1.09 15.29
N GLY A 160 9.85 -0.28 14.82
CA GLY A 160 9.91 0.30 13.49
C GLY A 160 10.93 1.43 13.37
N GLY A 161 11.49 1.61 12.19
CA GLY A 161 12.48 2.63 11.88
C GLY A 161 13.90 2.27 12.33
N THR A 162 14.19 0.99 12.51
CA THR A 162 15.51 0.44 12.83
C THR A 162 16.12 -0.25 11.60
N ALA A 163 17.35 -0.75 11.74
CA ALA A 163 18.10 -1.30 10.62
C ALA A 163 17.72 -2.74 10.25
N ASP A 164 16.97 -3.44 11.11
CA ASP A 164 16.48 -4.80 10.87
C ASP A 164 15.05 -4.84 10.31
N ASP A 165 14.42 -3.67 10.14
CA ASP A 165 13.21 -3.55 9.34
C ASP A 165 13.44 -4.04 7.91
N VAL A 166 12.42 -4.69 7.36
CA VAL A 166 12.40 -5.23 6.01
C VAL A 166 11.61 -4.31 5.10
N ASP A 167 12.08 -4.20 3.87
CA ASP A 167 11.35 -3.56 2.79
C ASP A 167 10.30 -4.52 2.24
N VAL A 168 9.03 -4.13 2.29
CA VAL A 168 7.89 -4.99 1.92
C VAL A 168 7.39 -4.58 0.56
N ASP A 169 7.45 -5.50 -0.39
CA ASP A 169 7.15 -5.28 -1.79
C ASP A 169 5.86 -5.97 -2.24
N PHE A 170 5.39 -5.62 -3.43
CA PHE A 170 4.57 -6.54 -4.19
C PHE A 170 5.40 -7.75 -4.64
N THR A 171 4.87 -8.95 -4.44
CA THR A 171 5.52 -10.20 -4.85
C THR A 171 4.47 -11.27 -5.19
N THR A 172 4.91 -12.45 -5.63
CA THR A 172 4.00 -13.61 -5.71
C THR A 172 3.82 -14.20 -4.33
N ASP A 173 2.57 -14.41 -3.93
CA ASP A 173 2.23 -15.03 -2.67
C ASP A 173 0.92 -15.82 -2.74
N SER A 174 0.61 -16.63 -1.72
CA SER A 174 -0.61 -17.42 -1.63
C SER A 174 -1.83 -16.51 -1.45
N TYR A 175 -2.93 -16.80 -2.15
CA TYR A 175 -4.20 -16.17 -1.80
C TYR A 175 -4.56 -16.49 -0.35
N THR A 176 -5.06 -15.49 0.39
CA THR A 176 -5.65 -15.78 1.69
C THR A 176 -6.88 -16.69 1.54
N PRO A 177 -7.13 -17.64 2.47
CA PRO A 177 -8.35 -18.43 2.50
C PRO A 177 -9.65 -17.61 2.69
N GLN A 178 -9.54 -16.30 3.00
CA GLN A 178 -10.68 -15.40 3.12
C GLN A 178 -11.17 -14.87 1.77
N GLU A 179 -10.36 -14.98 0.72
CA GLU A 179 -10.75 -14.66 -0.65
C GLU A 179 -11.37 -15.90 -1.33
N PRO A 180 -12.21 -15.72 -2.37
CA PRO A 180 -12.84 -16.85 -3.06
C PRO A 180 -11.88 -17.63 -3.99
N PHE A 181 -10.59 -17.32 -3.96
CA PHE A 181 -9.55 -17.88 -4.83
C PHE A 181 -8.63 -18.82 -4.06
N SER A 182 -7.87 -19.63 -4.81
CA SER A 182 -6.86 -20.54 -4.26
C SER A 182 -5.66 -20.58 -5.18
N GLY A 183 -4.50 -20.94 -4.64
CA GLY A 183 -3.23 -20.89 -5.38
C GLY A 183 -2.47 -19.61 -5.04
N PHE A 184 -1.80 -19.05 -6.05
CA PHE A 184 -0.91 -17.89 -5.88
C PHE A 184 -1.43 -16.67 -6.64
N GLU A 185 -1.30 -15.51 -6.02
CA GLU A 185 -1.49 -14.21 -6.62
C GLU A 185 -0.15 -13.58 -7.00
N GLY A 186 -0.02 -13.13 -8.24
CA GLY A 186 1.18 -12.43 -8.72
C GLY A 186 1.06 -10.92 -8.57
N THR A 187 1.00 -10.41 -7.34
CA THR A 187 0.62 -9.01 -7.05
C THR A 187 1.51 -8.01 -7.79
N LEU A 188 2.81 -8.30 -7.86
CA LEU A 188 3.81 -7.50 -8.58
C LEU A 188 3.46 -7.30 -10.06
N ASN A 189 3.18 -8.39 -10.77
CA ASN A 189 2.93 -8.32 -12.20
C ASN A 189 1.52 -7.82 -12.50
N THR A 190 0.53 -8.19 -11.69
CA THR A 190 -0.82 -7.64 -11.80
C THR A 190 -0.79 -6.11 -11.71
N THR A 191 -0.11 -5.55 -10.71
CA THR A 191 0.03 -4.09 -10.57
C THR A 191 0.89 -3.47 -11.67
N ALA A 192 2.02 -4.08 -12.04
CA ALA A 192 2.88 -3.53 -13.09
C ALA A 192 2.14 -3.39 -14.43
N TRP A 193 1.41 -4.43 -14.84
CA TRP A 193 0.65 -4.41 -16.09
C TRP A 193 -0.58 -3.48 -16.05
N ALA A 194 -1.12 -3.19 -14.86
CA ALA A 194 -2.19 -2.20 -14.69
C ALA A 194 -1.74 -0.78 -15.09
N TYR A 195 -0.44 -0.48 -15.09
CA TYR A 195 0.10 0.83 -15.47
C TYR A 195 0.89 0.79 -16.78
N SER A 196 0.62 -0.20 -17.63
CA SER A 196 1.25 -0.30 -18.94
C SER A 196 0.74 0.81 -19.86
N ARG A 197 1.65 1.56 -20.49
CA ARG A 197 1.25 2.47 -21.59
C ARG A 197 1.06 1.69 -22.88
N GLY A 198 0.03 2.04 -23.64
CA GLY A 198 -0.15 1.53 -24.99
C GLY A 198 1.04 1.86 -25.90
N LEU A 199 1.43 0.88 -26.72
CA LEU A 199 2.33 1.08 -27.87
C LEU A 199 1.51 1.76 -28.98
N GLY A 200 1.42 3.08 -28.94
CA GLY A 200 0.82 3.87 -30.02
C GLY A 200 1.49 3.63 -31.37
#